data_AF-A0A7S1HQP8-F1
#
_entry.id   AF-A0A7S1HQP8-F1
#
_cell.length_a   1.000
_cell.length_b   1.000
_cell.length_c   1.000
_cell.angle_alpha   90.00
_cell.angle_beta   90.00
_cell.angle_gamma   90.00
#
_symmetry.space_group_name_H-M   'P 1'
#
loop_
_entity.id
_entity.type
_entity.pdbx_description
1 polymer ?
#
loop_
_entity_poly.entity_id
_entity_poly.type
_entity_poly.pdbx_seq_one_letter_code
_entity_poly.pdbx_strand_id
1 'polypeptide(L)'
;VLGFPRRALPLVPLSQVQPIGGIVPSTAVLIEKQYPSIFMERFPDGTMTMRNQHSEHKAKELFFSKRERIEEDIREKMQREFSIDEDELADPVKIEAMMQDYRRRVDESFREHGVLERNVTGLLRLRVSQVACKSKWNGSACISLWRPGEDLMDRLQPGMIFRVTHLMAKPMHSRSPLLQLDSTKSTCWAPMGNM
;
A
#
# COMPACT_ATOMS: atom_id res chain seq x y z
N VAL A 1 40.29 11.49 20.00
CA VAL A 1 40.07 10.13 19.48
C VAL A 1 38.80 10.16 18.64
N LEU A 2 38.91 9.86 17.34
CA LEU A 2 37.74 9.68 16.46
C LEU A 2 37.16 8.27 16.71
N GLY A 3 35.83 8.12 16.65
CA GLY A 3 35.17 6.84 16.93
C GLY A 3 33.65 6.90 16.84
N PHE A 4 32.98 5.78 17.10
CA PHE A 4 31.53 5.68 17.03
C PHE A 4 30.84 6.49 18.15
N PRO A 5 29.76 7.24 17.84
CA PRO A 5 29.00 7.94 18.85
C PRO A 5 28.30 6.95 19.78
N ARG A 6 28.34 7.19 21.09
CA ARG A 6 27.63 6.39 22.10
C ARG A 6 26.13 6.73 22.22
N ARG A 7 25.67 7.77 21.52
CA ARG A 7 24.29 8.28 21.59
C ARG A 7 23.49 7.87 20.36
N ALA A 8 22.18 7.79 20.56
CA ALA A 8 21.21 7.61 19.48
C ALA A 8 21.34 8.69 18.41
N LEU A 9 20.84 8.36 17.21
CA LEU A 9 20.87 9.26 16.05
C LEU A 9 20.23 10.62 16.39
N PRO A 10 20.92 11.74 16.12
CA PRO A 10 20.38 13.07 16.37
C PRO A 10 19.19 13.33 15.45
N LEU A 11 18.26 14.18 15.91
CA LEU A 11 17.15 14.65 15.10
C LEU A 11 17.65 15.66 14.07
N VAL A 12 17.39 15.39 12.80
CA VAL A 12 17.65 16.29 11.68
C VAL A 12 16.41 17.17 11.46
N PRO A 13 16.52 18.50 11.60
CA PRO A 13 15.46 19.43 11.24
C PRO A 13 15.11 19.29 9.76
N LEU A 14 13.82 19.30 9.42
CA LEU A 14 13.37 19.27 8.04
C LEU A 14 13.90 20.47 7.23
N SER A 15 14.17 21.60 7.88
CA SER A 15 14.81 22.77 7.24
C SER A 15 16.22 22.51 6.70
N GLN A 16 16.90 21.48 7.20
CA GLN A 16 18.26 21.10 6.78
C GLN A 16 18.25 19.94 5.77
N VAL A 17 17.08 19.34 5.51
CA VAL A 17 16.97 18.24 4.55
C VAL A 17 16.99 18.81 3.14
N GLN A 18 17.98 18.39 2.35
CA GLN A 18 18.11 18.76 0.95
C GLN A 18 17.35 17.77 0.05
N PRO A 19 16.66 18.25 -1.00
CA PRO A 19 16.17 17.38 -2.06
C PRO A 19 17.33 16.58 -2.66
N ILE A 20 17.12 15.28 -2.93
CA ILE A 20 18.16 14.38 -3.46
C ILE A 20 19.34 14.18 -2.47
N GLY A 21 19.20 14.61 -1.20
CA GLY A 21 20.21 14.43 -0.15
C GLY A 21 20.31 13.01 0.43
N GLY A 22 19.57 12.05 -0.12
CA GLY A 22 19.57 10.66 0.34
C GLY A 22 18.63 10.40 1.52
N ILE A 23 19.03 9.50 2.41
CA ILE A 23 18.22 9.05 3.55
C ILE A 23 18.41 10.01 4.73
N VAL A 24 17.31 10.56 5.22
CA VAL A 24 17.20 11.27 6.49
C VAL A 24 17.16 10.24 7.62
N PRO A 25 18.19 10.19 8.50
CA PRO A 25 18.34 9.11 9.47
C PRO A 25 17.27 9.17 10.58
N SER A 26 16.94 10.36 11.07
CA SER A 26 16.00 10.58 12.16
C SER A 26 15.49 12.02 12.12
N THR A 27 14.19 12.24 12.22
CA THR A 27 13.58 13.57 12.25
C THR A 27 12.32 13.56 13.12
N ALA A 28 11.99 14.70 13.74
CA ALA A 28 10.77 14.85 14.53
C ALA A 28 9.76 15.68 13.76
N VAL A 29 8.58 15.10 13.54
CA VAL A 29 7.55 15.68 12.69
C VAL A 29 6.22 15.77 13.44
N LEU A 30 5.52 16.87 13.23
CA LEU A 30 4.13 17.07 13.61
C LEU A 30 3.25 16.76 12.39
N ILE A 31 2.22 15.94 12.56
CA ILE A 31 1.25 15.66 11.50
C ILE A 31 0.29 16.84 11.39
N GLU A 32 0.34 17.58 10.29
CA GLU A 32 -0.60 18.67 10.01
C GLU A 32 -1.88 18.15 9.37
N LYS A 33 -1.73 17.28 8.37
CA LYS A 33 -2.86 16.70 7.63
C LYS A 33 -2.54 15.27 7.21
N GLN A 34 -3.51 14.40 7.37
CA GLN A 34 -3.55 13.09 6.73
C GLN A 34 -4.46 13.20 5.49
N TYR A 35 -3.91 13.00 4.30
CA TYR A 35 -4.73 12.97 3.09
C TYR A 35 -5.43 11.61 2.95
N PRO A 36 -6.60 11.54 2.30
CA PRO A 36 -7.24 10.26 2.00
C PRO A 36 -6.30 9.34 1.21
N SER A 37 -6.35 8.04 1.51
CA SER A 37 -5.58 7.02 0.80
C SER A 37 -5.95 6.98 -0.69
N ILE A 38 -4.92 6.89 -1.53
CA ILE A 38 -5.04 6.76 -2.97
C ILE A 38 -4.58 5.35 -3.35
N PHE A 39 -5.30 4.71 -4.26
CA PHE A 39 -4.99 3.37 -4.75
C PHE A 39 -4.43 3.47 -6.16
N MET A 40 -3.32 2.80 -6.41
CA MET A 40 -2.64 2.78 -7.70
C MET A 40 -2.67 1.36 -8.24
N GLU A 41 -3.42 1.14 -9.32
CA GLU A 41 -3.41 -0.13 -10.04
C GLU A 41 -2.41 -0.09 -11.18
N ARG A 42 -1.59 -1.14 -11.27
CA ARG A 42 -0.64 -1.37 -12.35
C ARG A 42 -1.15 -2.49 -13.24
N PHE A 43 -1.33 -2.19 -14.51
CA PHE A 43 -1.77 -3.17 -15.49
C PHE A 43 -0.58 -3.86 -16.17
N PRO A 44 -0.77 -5.07 -16.75
CA PRO A 44 0.29 -5.79 -17.45
C PRO A 44 0.84 -5.06 -18.68
N ASP A 45 0.06 -4.15 -19.26
CA ASP A 45 0.45 -3.28 -20.37
C ASP A 45 1.40 -2.14 -19.95
N GLY A 46 1.68 -2.00 -18.65
CA GLY A 46 2.50 -0.94 -18.08
C GLY A 46 1.74 0.34 -17.76
N THR A 47 0.44 0.42 -18.08
CA THR A 47 -0.39 1.56 -17.71
C THR A 47 -0.71 1.55 -16.21
N MET A 48 -0.94 2.75 -15.67
CA MET A 48 -1.20 2.95 -14.24
C MET A 48 -2.45 3.78 -14.06
N THR A 49 -3.41 3.29 -13.27
CA THR A 49 -4.64 4.02 -12.94
C THR A 49 -4.66 4.36 -11.45
N MET A 50 -4.91 5.64 -11.17
CA MET A 50 -5.07 6.15 -9.81
C MET A 50 -6.55 6.20 -9.44
N ARG A 51 -6.91 5.66 -8.29
CA ARG A 51 -8.28 5.59 -7.76
C ARG A 51 -8.35 6.16 -6.36
N ASN A 52 -9.48 6.77 -6.03
CA ASN A 52 -9.79 7.12 -4.65
C ASN A 52 -10.42 5.90 -3.96
N GLN A 53 -10.71 6.00 -2.66
CA GLN A 53 -11.26 4.89 -1.89
C GLN A 53 -12.59 4.37 -2.45
N HIS A 54 -13.50 5.26 -2.83
CA HIS A 54 -14.81 4.87 -3.37
C HIS A 54 -14.68 4.18 -4.74
N SER A 55 -13.89 4.73 -5.65
CA SER A 55 -13.70 4.15 -6.98
C SER A 55 -12.90 2.84 -6.93
N GLU A 56 -12.00 2.67 -5.95
CA GLU A 56 -11.36 1.37 -5.72
C GLU A 56 -12.33 0.34 -5.16
N HIS A 57 -13.22 0.71 -4.24
CA HIS A 57 -14.27 -0.21 -3.76
C HIS A 57 -15.12 -0.72 -4.91
N LYS A 58 -15.61 0.18 -5.77
CA LYS A 58 -16.37 -0.20 -6.96
C LYS A 58 -15.57 -1.09 -7.92
N ALA A 59 -14.29 -0.77 -8.15
CA ALA A 59 -13.43 -1.59 -9.02
C ALA A 59 -13.19 -2.99 -8.42
N LYS A 60 -13.05 -3.07 -7.10
CA LYS A 60 -12.91 -4.31 -6.34
C LYS A 60 -14.19 -5.15 -6.45
N GLU A 61 -15.36 -4.57 -6.23
CA GLU A 61 -16.66 -5.24 -6.42
C GLU A 61 -16.82 -5.79 -7.83
N LEU A 62 -16.58 -4.96 -8.86
CA LEU A 62 -16.67 -5.40 -10.25
C LEU A 62 -15.72 -6.56 -10.57
N PHE A 63 -14.52 -6.55 -10.01
CA PHE A 63 -13.57 -7.65 -10.17
C PHE A 63 -14.08 -8.94 -9.53
N PHE A 64 -14.60 -8.87 -8.29
CA PHE A 64 -15.15 -10.03 -7.61
C PHE A 64 -16.40 -10.57 -8.30
N SER A 65 -17.35 -9.71 -8.69
CA SER A 65 -18.54 -10.14 -9.43
C SER A 65 -18.19 -10.78 -10.77
N LYS A 66 -17.15 -10.28 -11.47
CA LYS A 66 -16.69 -10.90 -12.73
C LYS A 66 -16.09 -12.29 -12.48
N ARG A 67 -15.35 -12.48 -11.38
CA ARG A 67 -14.82 -13.80 -11.01
C ARG A 67 -15.91 -14.77 -10.60
N GLU A 68 -16.83 -14.33 -9.75
CA GLU A 68 -17.98 -15.11 -9.30
C GLU A 68 -18.81 -15.62 -10.47
N ARG A 69 -19.13 -14.75 -11.44
CA ARG A 69 -19.83 -15.15 -12.67
C ARG A 69 -19.08 -16.23 -13.46
N ILE A 70 -17.76 -16.12 -13.59
CA ILE A 70 -16.94 -17.11 -14.30
C ILE A 70 -16.93 -18.45 -13.53
N GLU A 71 -16.81 -18.41 -12.20
CA GLU A 71 -16.87 -19.60 -11.36
C GLU A 71 -18.24 -20.30 -11.44
N GLU A 72 -19.33 -19.53 -11.43
CA GLU A 72 -20.70 -20.04 -11.62
C GLU A 72 -20.86 -20.71 -12.98
N ASP A 73 -20.43 -20.05 -14.07
CA ASP A 73 -20.48 -20.62 -15.42
C ASP A 73 -19.71 -21.95 -15.52
N ILE A 74 -18.55 -22.05 -14.84
CA ILE A 74 -17.75 -23.29 -14.80
C ILE A 74 -18.43 -24.36 -13.97
N ARG A 75 -19.00 -23.99 -12.81
CA ARG A 75 -19.71 -24.92 -11.93
C ARG A 75 -20.92 -25.52 -12.64
N GLU A 76 -21.71 -24.71 -13.34
CA GLU A 76 -22.85 -25.18 -14.13
C GLU A 76 -22.44 -26.10 -15.28
N LYS A 77 -21.35 -25.77 -15.99
CA LYS A 77 -20.80 -26.64 -17.04
C LYS A 77 -20.37 -27.99 -16.47
N MET A 78 -19.69 -27.97 -15.33
CA MET A 78 -19.24 -29.18 -14.66
C MET A 78 -20.41 -30.01 -14.15
N GLN A 79 -21.40 -29.41 -13.48
CA GLN A 79 -22.60 -30.14 -13.02
C GLN A 79 -23.35 -30.82 -14.18
N ARG A 80 -23.41 -30.18 -15.35
CA ARG A 80 -24.03 -30.76 -16.55
C ARG A 80 -23.21 -31.89 -17.17
N GLU A 81 -21.89 -31.87 -17.02
CA GLU A 81 -21.00 -32.95 -17.47
C GLU A 81 -21.05 -34.15 -16.52
N PHE A 82 -21.18 -33.90 -15.21
CA PHE A 82 -21.18 -34.91 -14.14
C PHE A 82 -22.59 -35.36 -13.71
N SER A 83 -23.66 -34.92 -14.38
CA SER A 83 -25.05 -35.34 -14.09
C SER A 83 -25.38 -36.78 -14.52
N ILE A 84 -24.40 -37.69 -14.43
CA ILE A 84 -24.51 -39.10 -14.78
C ILE A 84 -23.77 -39.87 -13.66
N ASP A 85 -24.55 -40.61 -12.85
CA ASP A 85 -24.17 -41.57 -11.80
C ASP A 85 -23.86 -41.05 -10.37
N GLU A 86 -24.84 -41.20 -9.47
CA GLU A 86 -24.73 -40.94 -8.02
C GLU A 86 -23.67 -41.83 -7.31
N ASP A 87 -23.29 -42.96 -7.92
CA ASP A 87 -22.32 -43.92 -7.38
C ASP A 87 -20.85 -43.43 -7.45
N GLU A 88 -20.52 -42.42 -8.28
CA GLU A 88 -19.15 -41.93 -8.42
C GLU A 88 -18.72 -40.89 -7.36
N LEU A 89 -19.67 -40.35 -6.59
CA LEU A 89 -19.43 -39.28 -5.61
C LEU A 89 -18.92 -39.78 -4.24
N ALA A 90 -18.79 -41.10 -4.05
CA ALA A 90 -18.40 -41.70 -2.77
C ALA A 90 -16.90 -42.04 -2.66
N ASP A 91 -16.17 -42.13 -3.79
CA ASP A 91 -14.75 -42.47 -3.80
C ASP A 91 -13.87 -41.22 -3.58
N PRO A 92 -13.09 -41.14 -2.49
CA PRO A 92 -12.26 -39.98 -2.18
C PRO A 92 -11.23 -39.64 -3.29
N VAL A 93 -10.78 -40.63 -4.08
CA VAL A 93 -9.82 -40.40 -5.16
C VAL A 93 -10.48 -39.65 -6.33
N LYS A 94 -11.72 -39.99 -6.66
CA LYS A 94 -12.49 -39.33 -7.73
C LYS A 94 -12.90 -37.91 -7.34
N ILE A 95 -13.28 -37.70 -6.07
CA ILE A 95 -13.58 -36.37 -5.54
C ILE A 95 -12.36 -35.44 -5.67
N GLU A 96 -11.16 -35.94 -5.34
CA GLU A 96 -9.93 -35.16 -5.50
C GLU A 96 -9.63 -34.83 -6.96
N ALA A 97 -9.76 -35.80 -7.87
CA ALA A 97 -9.58 -35.57 -9.30
C ALA A 97 -10.56 -34.51 -9.84
N MET A 98 -11.82 -34.60 -9.43
CA MET A 98 -12.86 -33.62 -9.77
C MET A 98 -12.50 -32.22 -9.23
N MET A 99 -12.08 -32.10 -7.98
CA MET A 99 -11.65 -30.81 -7.42
C MET A 99 -10.45 -30.22 -8.16
N GLN A 100 -9.49 -31.04 -8.60
CA GLN A 100 -8.33 -30.60 -9.37
C GLN A 100 -8.73 -30.10 -10.76
N ASP A 101 -9.64 -30.81 -11.43
CA ASP A 101 -10.15 -30.38 -12.75
C ASP A 101 -10.97 -29.09 -12.64
N TYR A 102 -11.78 -28.93 -11.60
CA TYR A 102 -12.46 -27.66 -11.31
C TYR A 102 -11.47 -26.52 -11.15
N ARG A 103 -10.45 -26.68 -10.29
CA ARG A 103 -9.41 -25.67 -10.06
C ARG A 103 -8.69 -25.32 -11.36
N ARG A 104 -8.34 -26.30 -12.18
CA ARG A 104 -7.67 -26.09 -13.47
C ARG A 104 -8.52 -25.24 -14.40
N ARG A 105 -9.80 -25.57 -14.58
CA ARG A 105 -10.75 -24.84 -15.45
C ARG A 105 -10.96 -23.40 -14.97
N VAL A 106 -11.07 -23.21 -13.66
CA VAL A 106 -11.19 -21.87 -13.05
C VAL A 106 -9.94 -21.04 -13.32
N ASP A 107 -8.75 -21.59 -13.09
CA ASP A 107 -7.50 -20.90 -13.36
C ASP A 107 -7.29 -20.57 -14.84
N GLU A 108 -7.62 -21.48 -15.75
CA GLU A 108 -7.58 -21.25 -17.19
C GLU A 108 -8.53 -20.12 -17.59
N SER A 109 -9.78 -20.16 -17.15
CA SER A 109 -10.76 -19.13 -17.48
C SER A 109 -10.40 -17.77 -16.88
N PHE A 110 -9.82 -17.73 -15.68
CA PHE A 110 -9.33 -16.49 -15.09
C PHE A 110 -8.16 -15.89 -15.86
N ARG A 111 -7.25 -16.70 -16.41
CA ARG A 111 -6.19 -16.22 -17.29
C ARG A 111 -6.76 -15.66 -18.60
N GLU A 112 -7.69 -16.36 -19.23
CA GLU A 112 -8.34 -15.92 -20.47
C GLU A 112 -9.08 -14.59 -20.30
N HIS A 113 -9.80 -14.42 -19.19
CA HIS A 113 -10.58 -13.21 -18.93
C HIS A 113 -9.79 -12.08 -18.25
N GLY A 114 -8.49 -12.30 -17.98
CA GLY A 114 -7.61 -11.34 -17.33
C GLY A 114 -8.02 -10.99 -15.89
N VAL A 115 -8.63 -11.94 -15.17
CA VAL A 115 -9.12 -11.74 -13.80
C VAL A 115 -8.35 -12.56 -12.76
N LEU A 116 -7.15 -13.01 -13.09
CA LEU A 116 -6.31 -13.80 -12.20
C LEU A 116 -5.97 -13.02 -10.92
N GLU A 117 -5.38 -11.83 -11.06
CA GLU A 117 -4.92 -10.98 -9.96
C GLU A 117 -5.01 -9.50 -10.34
N ARG A 118 -5.10 -8.62 -9.33
CA ARG A 118 -4.99 -7.17 -9.49
C ARG A 118 -3.77 -6.65 -8.74
N ASN A 119 -2.88 -5.92 -9.43
CA ASN A 119 -1.73 -5.29 -8.81
C ASN A 119 -2.08 -3.89 -8.33
N VAL A 120 -2.73 -3.81 -7.16
CA VAL A 120 -3.13 -2.55 -6.53
C VAL A 120 -2.21 -2.23 -5.36
N THR A 121 -1.78 -0.97 -5.27
CA THR A 121 -0.94 -0.48 -4.17
C THR A 121 -1.56 0.77 -3.57
N GLY A 122 -1.80 0.74 -2.26
CA GLY A 122 -2.23 1.91 -1.49
C GLY A 122 -1.07 2.89 -1.24
N LEU A 123 -1.38 4.17 -1.34
CA LEU A 123 -0.49 5.30 -1.08
C LEU A 123 -1.20 6.27 -0.14
N LEU A 124 -0.61 6.49 1.03
CA LEU A 124 -1.04 7.52 1.97
C LEU A 124 -0.07 8.70 1.92
N ARG A 125 -0.60 9.91 1.82
CA ARG A 125 0.22 11.13 1.89
C ARG A 125 -0.08 11.87 3.18
N LEU A 126 0.96 12.33 3.84
CA LEU A 126 0.87 13.18 5.02
C LEU A 126 1.49 14.53 4.72
N ARG A 127 0.86 15.60 5.20
CA ARG A 127 1.51 16.90 5.34
C ARG A 127 2.03 16.99 6.77
N VAL A 128 3.31 17.28 6.90
CA VAL A 128 3.97 17.39 8.19
C VAL A 128 4.73 18.70 8.32
N SER A 129 4.88 19.17 9.54
CA SER A 129 5.78 20.27 9.89
C SER A 129 6.85 19.81 10.86
N GLN A 130 7.89 20.61 10.98
CA GLN A 130 8.96 20.36 11.92
C GLN A 130 8.49 20.69 13.32
N VAL A 131 8.79 19.80 14.26
CA VAL A 131 8.60 20.07 15.68
C VAL A 131 9.62 21.14 16.08
N ALA A 132 9.13 22.26 16.64
CA ALA A 132 9.88 23.49 16.88
C ALA A 132 11.33 23.25 17.33
N CYS A 133 12.28 23.63 16.48
CA CYS A 133 13.64 23.97 16.90
C CYS A 133 13.80 25.48 16.68
N LYS A 134 14.83 26.10 17.27
CA LYS A 134 15.00 27.57 17.33
C LYS A 134 15.02 28.30 15.97
N SER A 135 14.95 27.60 14.84
CA SER A 135 14.84 28.17 13.50
C SER A 135 13.38 28.37 13.09
N LYS A 136 13.06 29.55 12.55
CA LYS A 136 11.75 29.89 11.95
C LYS A 136 11.58 29.19 10.58
N TRP A 137 11.60 27.86 10.53
CA TRP A 137 11.19 27.15 9.32
C TRP A 137 9.66 27.09 9.30
N ASN A 138 9.07 27.81 8.36
CA ASN A 138 7.63 27.80 8.09
C ASN A 138 7.25 26.77 7.01
N GLY A 139 8.20 25.94 6.57
CA GLY A 139 7.95 24.95 5.54
C GLY A 139 7.17 23.77 6.09
N SER A 140 6.23 23.28 5.29
CA SER A 140 5.69 21.94 5.47
C SER A 140 6.44 20.98 4.54
N ALA A 141 6.54 19.71 4.93
CA ALA A 141 6.99 18.63 4.06
C ALA A 141 5.82 17.68 3.78
N CYS A 142 5.91 16.92 2.69
CA CYS A 142 5.00 15.83 2.40
C CYS A 142 5.72 14.50 2.59
N ILE A 143 5.14 13.60 3.37
CA ILE A 143 5.63 12.22 3.50
C ILE A 143 4.68 11.29 2.73
N SER A 144 5.24 10.48 1.83
CA SER A 144 4.53 9.43 1.10
C SER A 144 4.78 8.07 1.74
N LEU A 145 3.71 7.39 2.14
CA LEU A 145 3.71 6.05 2.74
C LEU A 145 3.10 5.05 1.76
N TRP A 146 3.90 4.09 1.33
CA TRP A 146 3.45 3.03 0.44
C TRP A 146 3.02 1.81 1.26
N ARG A 147 1.78 1.35 1.06
CA ARG A 147 1.18 0.22 1.80
C ARG A 147 1.31 0.33 3.32
N PRO A 148 0.89 1.47 3.94
CA PRO A 148 0.89 1.56 5.40
C PRO A 148 -0.08 0.53 6.01
N GLY A 149 0.29 -0.06 7.14
CA GLY A 149 -0.60 -0.92 7.91
C GLY A 149 -1.75 -0.13 8.54
N GLU A 150 -2.90 -0.76 8.74
CA GLU A 150 -4.11 -0.12 9.29
C GLU A 150 -3.85 0.52 10.66
N ASP A 151 -3.22 -0.21 11.58
CA ASP A 151 -2.83 0.30 12.90
C ASP A 151 -1.98 1.58 12.84
N LEU A 152 -1.10 1.68 11.82
CA LEU A 152 -0.29 2.88 11.65
C LEU A 152 -1.14 4.03 11.11
N MET A 153 -2.03 3.77 10.15
CA MET A 153 -2.94 4.79 9.60
C MET A 153 -3.82 5.41 10.67
N ASP A 154 -4.34 4.60 11.60
CA ASP A 154 -5.19 5.07 12.69
C ASP A 154 -4.42 5.94 13.70
N ARG A 155 -3.14 5.65 13.91
CA ARG A 155 -2.25 6.44 14.80
C ARG A 155 -1.78 7.75 14.18
N LEU A 156 -1.73 7.85 12.85
CA LEU A 156 -1.21 9.01 12.11
C LEU A 156 -2.24 10.15 12.00
N GLN A 157 -2.81 10.56 13.13
CA GLN A 157 -3.81 11.64 13.18
C GLN A 157 -3.17 13.03 13.21
N PRO A 158 -3.86 14.06 12.69
CA PRO A 158 -3.44 15.46 12.84
C PRO A 158 -3.19 15.83 14.32
N GLY A 159 -2.15 16.62 14.58
CA GLY A 159 -1.74 17.03 15.93
C GLY A 159 -0.79 16.06 16.64
N MET A 160 -0.62 14.83 16.12
CA MET A 160 0.32 13.87 16.68
C MET A 160 1.77 14.18 16.28
N ILE A 161 2.69 13.93 17.20
CA ILE A 161 4.13 14.13 17.00
C ILE A 161 4.83 12.78 16.97
N PHE A 162 5.64 12.56 15.93
CA PHE A 162 6.40 11.34 15.74
C PHE A 162 7.87 11.63 15.50
N ARG A 163 8.73 10.77 16.07
CA ARG A 163 10.08 10.56 15.59
C ARG A 163 10.03 9.55 14.45
N VAL A 164 10.46 9.98 13.28
CA VAL A 164 10.48 9.16 12.08
C VAL A 164 11.91 8.95 11.64
N THR A 165 12.28 7.70 11.35
CA THR A 165 13.63 7.34 10.91
C THR A 165 13.64 6.86 9.47
N HIS A 166 14.81 6.93 8.83
CA HIS A 166 15.05 6.41 7.47
C HIS A 166 14.05 6.90 6.40
N LEU A 167 13.77 8.20 6.37
CA LEU A 167 12.97 8.81 5.29
C LEU A 167 13.86 9.13 4.10
N MET A 168 13.41 8.85 2.88
CA MET A 168 14.17 9.17 1.67
C MET A 168 13.76 10.53 1.12
N ALA A 169 14.71 11.47 1.02
CA ALA A 169 14.48 12.75 0.37
C ALA A 169 14.40 12.59 -1.15
N LYS A 170 13.31 13.05 -1.74
CA LYS A 170 13.08 13.01 -3.19
C LYS A 170 13.45 14.34 -3.85
N PRO A 171 13.69 14.33 -5.17
CA PRO A 171 13.77 15.57 -5.94
C PRO A 171 12.51 16.39 -5.73
N MET A 172 12.66 17.69 -5.53
CA MET A 172 11.52 18.59 -5.44
C MET A 172 10.92 18.70 -6.85
N HIS A 173 9.67 18.28 -7.02
CA HIS A 173 9.00 18.38 -8.31
C HIS A 173 8.52 19.82 -8.54
N SER A 174 8.66 20.34 -9.76
CA SER A 174 8.20 21.69 -10.16
C SER A 174 6.74 21.99 -9.74
N ARG A 175 5.88 20.96 -9.64
CA ARG A 175 4.47 21.10 -9.25
C ARG A 175 4.20 21.33 -7.76
N SER A 176 5.21 21.18 -6.88
CA SER A 176 5.03 21.40 -5.44
C SER A 176 6.28 22.02 -4.80
N PRO A 177 6.16 23.17 -4.12
CA PRO A 177 7.30 23.81 -3.44
C PRO A 177 7.66 23.12 -2.11
N LEU A 178 6.94 22.07 -1.73
CA LEU A 178 7.14 21.37 -0.46
C LEU A 178 8.20 20.26 -0.60
N LEU A 179 9.03 20.11 0.43
CA LEU A 179 9.97 19.00 0.56
C LEU A 179 9.21 17.66 0.47
N GLN A 180 9.62 16.79 -0.45
CA GLN A 180 9.03 15.46 -0.63
C GLN A 180 9.90 14.40 0.03
N LEU A 181 9.30 13.62 0.92
CA LEU A 181 9.94 12.51 1.63
C LEU A 181 9.15 11.24 1.35
N ASP A 182 9.84 10.15 1.07
CA ASP A 182 9.22 8.84 0.91
C ASP A 182 9.62 7.91 2.05
N SER A 183 8.67 7.11 2.51
CA SER A 183 8.95 5.99 3.41
C SER A 183 9.77 4.94 2.69
N THR A 184 10.72 4.36 3.41
CA THR A 184 11.50 3.19 3.00
C THR A 184 11.02 1.95 3.75
N LYS A 185 11.61 0.78 3.45
CA LYS A 185 11.33 -0.48 4.17
C LYS A 185 11.80 -0.46 5.63
N SER A 186 12.75 0.41 5.96
CA SER A 186 13.30 0.56 7.32
C SER A 186 12.75 1.78 8.06
N THR A 187 11.76 2.47 7.49
CA THR A 187 11.12 3.60 8.15
C THR A 187 10.36 3.14 9.38
N CYS A 188 10.68 3.76 10.51
CA CYS A 188 10.02 3.48 11.78
C CYS A 188 9.38 4.76 12.34
N TRP A 189 8.18 4.61 12.89
CA TRP A 189 7.37 5.68 13.47
C TRP A 189 7.27 5.48 14.98
N ALA A 190 7.99 6.29 15.75
CA ALA A 190 7.94 6.26 17.21
C ALA A 190 7.15 7.49 17.71
N PRO A 191 6.06 7.30 18.48
CA PRO A 191 5.27 8.41 19.00
C PRO A 191 6.11 9.19 20.01
N MET A 192 6.05 10.52 19.96
CA MET A 192 6.71 11.41 20.92
C MET A 192 5.73 12.16 21.82
N GLY A 193 4.48 12.27 21.39
CA GLY A 193 3.42 12.98 22.10
C GLY A 193 2.45 13.61 21.11
N ASN A 194 1.70 14.60 21.59
CA ASN A 194 0.76 15.40 20.84
C ASN A 194 0.97 16.89 21.15
N MET A 195 0.53 17.74 20.23
CA MET A 195 0.44 19.19 20.44
C MET A 195 -0.87 19.56 21.13
#